data_AF-A0A7W0J745-F1
#
_entry.id   AF-A0A7W0J745-F1
#
_cell.length_a   1.000
_cell.length_b   1.000
_cell.length_c   1.000
_cell.angle_alpha   90.00
_cell.angle_beta   90.00
_cell.angle_gamma   90.00
#
_symmetry.space_group_name_H-M   'P 1'
#
loop_
_entity.id
_entity.type
_entity.pdbx_description
1 polymer ?
#
loop_
_entity_poly.entity_id
_entity_poly.type
_entity_poly.pdbx_seq_one_letter_code
_entity_poly.pdbx_strand_id
1 'polypeptide(L)' 'YLMSPQTLYECVGDTPNVAFPCASLFDEPTGRIAIYYGGADTVTGLAFCKINDILDFVKSTNDL' A
#
# COMPACT_ATOMS: atom_id res chain seq x y z
N TYR A 1 10.16 4.40 -1.08
CA TYR A 1 8.85 4.29 -0.40
C TYR A 1 7.81 3.78 -1.38
N LEU A 2 6.93 2.86 -0.95
CA LEU A 2 5.86 2.30 -1.81
C LEU A 2 4.54 3.07 -1.72
N MET A 3 4.19 3.59 -0.54
CA MET A 3 2.96 4.33 -0.29
C MET A 3 3.16 5.30 0.88
N SER A 4 2.47 6.44 0.82
CA SER A 4 2.35 7.42 1.91
C SER A 4 0.96 8.06 1.86
N PRO A 5 0.46 8.65 2.96
CA PRO A 5 -0.76 9.44 2.93
C PRO A 5 -0.63 10.61 1.94
N GLN A 6 -1.55 10.74 1.00
CA GLN A 6 -1.57 11.86 0.05
C GLN A 6 -2.99 12.35 -0.26
N THR A 7 -3.94 11.44 -0.31
CA THR A 7 -5.34 11.77 -0.60
C THR A 7 -6.05 12.29 0.64
N LEU A 8 -7.17 13.00 0.43
CA LEU A 8 -7.92 13.60 1.54
C LEU A 8 -8.34 12.56 2.60
N TYR A 9 -8.76 11.35 2.16
CA TYR A 9 -9.21 10.30 3.07
C TYR A 9 -8.07 9.59 3.83
N GLU A 10 -6.81 9.83 3.46
CA GLU A 10 -5.63 9.35 4.19
C GLU A 10 -5.05 10.44 5.11
N CYS A 11 -5.22 11.71 4.73
CA CYS A 11 -4.68 12.85 5.46
C CYS A 11 -5.65 13.41 6.52
N VAL A 12 -6.96 13.17 6.38
CA VAL A 12 -8.00 13.71 7.27
C VAL A 12 -8.93 12.60 7.76
N GLY A 13 -9.04 12.46 9.08
CA GLY A 13 -9.84 11.45 9.77
C GLY A 13 -9.54 11.44 11.27
N ASP A 14 -9.93 10.37 11.95
CA ASP A 14 -9.71 10.17 13.41
C ASP A 14 -8.22 10.26 13.78
N THR A 15 -7.34 9.71 12.95
CA THR A 15 -5.88 9.89 13.05
C THR A 15 -5.35 10.45 11.73
N PRO A 16 -4.98 11.75 11.65
CA PRO A 16 -4.48 12.35 10.42
C PRO A 16 -3.20 11.72 9.88
N ASN A 17 -3.04 11.72 8.55
CA ASN A 17 -1.87 11.24 7.82
C ASN A 17 -1.52 9.77 8.09
N VAL A 18 -2.51 8.88 7.95
CA VAL A 18 -2.33 7.42 8.08
C VAL A 18 -2.68 6.71 6.78
N ALA A 19 -1.75 5.85 6.33
CA ALA A 19 -1.94 4.84 5.30
C ALA A 19 -1.33 3.52 5.81
N PHE A 20 -2.14 2.68 6.45
CA PHE A 20 -1.66 1.53 7.23
C PHE A 20 -2.11 0.20 6.61
N PRO A 21 -1.23 -0.57 5.93
CA PRO A 21 -1.60 -1.83 5.29
C PRO A 21 -1.86 -2.95 6.31
N CYS A 22 -2.95 -3.69 6.14
CA CYS A 22 -3.38 -4.74 7.08
C CYS A 22 -3.54 -6.13 6.44
N ALA A 23 -3.85 -6.20 5.14
CA ALA A 23 -4.06 -7.47 4.45
C ALA A 23 -3.73 -7.35 2.96
N SER A 24 -3.41 -8.48 2.33
CA SER A 24 -3.25 -8.56 0.88
C SER A 24 -3.87 -9.84 0.32
N LEU A 25 -4.40 -9.74 -0.89
CA LEU A 25 -4.76 -10.89 -1.73
C LEU A 25 -3.75 -10.97 -2.86
N PHE A 26 -3.18 -12.15 -3.06
CA PHE A 26 -2.19 -12.41 -4.09
C PHE A 26 -2.71 -13.47 -5.07
N ASP A 27 -2.73 -13.09 -6.35
CA ASP A 27 -3.04 -13.97 -7.47
C ASP A 27 -1.74 -14.41 -8.14
N GLU A 28 -1.17 -15.52 -7.68
CA GLU A 28 0.13 -16.04 -8.12
C GLU A 28 0.24 -16.21 -9.66
N PRO A 29 -0.74 -16.80 -10.37
CA PRO A 29 -0.68 -16.93 -11.83
C PRO A 29 -0.47 -15.62 -12.60
N THR A 30 -0.99 -14.50 -12.10
CA THR A 30 -0.88 -13.20 -12.78
C THR A 30 0.11 -12.25 -12.12
N GLY A 31 0.59 -12.59 -10.92
CA GLY A 31 1.44 -11.75 -10.11
C GLY A 31 0.74 -10.53 -9.48
N ARG A 32 -0.58 -10.39 -9.60
CA ARG A 32 -1.34 -9.24 -9.08
C ARG A 32 -1.52 -9.32 -7.58
N ILE A 33 -1.37 -8.19 -6.91
CA ILE A 33 -1.62 -8.03 -5.48
C ILE A 33 -2.66 -6.91 -5.30
N ALA A 34 -3.67 -7.18 -4.47
CA ALA A 34 -4.56 -6.16 -3.92
C ALA A 34 -4.26 -5.98 -2.44
N ILE A 35 -3.96 -4.76 -2.00
CA ILE A 35 -3.55 -4.42 -0.63
C ILE A 35 -4.67 -3.63 0.04
N TYR A 36 -5.25 -4.17 1.10
CA TYR A 36 -6.20 -3.49 1.98
C TYR A 36 -5.44 -2.70 3.04
N TYR A 37 -5.76 -1.42 3.18
CA TYR A 37 -5.10 -0.53 4.12
C TYR A 37 -6.08 0.42 4.80
N GLY A 38 -5.78 0.82 6.04
CA GLY A 38 -6.52 1.87 6.74
C GLY A 38 -6.10 3.26 6.27
N GLY A 39 -7.07 4.11 5.96
CA GLY A 39 -6.90 5.54 5.67
C GLY A 39 -7.37 6.38 6.85
N ALA A 40 -6.47 7.18 7.42
CA ALA A 40 -6.71 8.10 8.53
C ALA A 40 -7.41 7.48 9.77
N ASP A 41 -7.18 6.19 10.06
CA ASP A 41 -7.93 5.37 11.04
C ASP A 41 -9.47 5.46 10.91
N THR A 42 -9.97 5.79 9.72
CA THR A 42 -11.39 6.12 9.48
C THR A 42 -12.01 5.22 8.42
N VAL A 43 -11.28 4.92 7.35
CA VAL A 43 -11.79 4.15 6.20
C VAL A 43 -10.86 3.01 5.84
N THR A 44 -11.36 2.03 5.08
CA THR A 44 -10.53 1.01 4.42
C THR A 44 -10.37 1.37 2.94
N GLY A 45 -9.13 1.54 2.49
CA GLY A 45 -8.74 1.72 1.10
C GLY A 45 -8.21 0.43 0.47
N LEU A 46 -8.06 0.47 -0.86
CA LEU A 46 -7.52 -0.63 -1.66
C LEU A 46 -6.50 -0.09 -2.67
N ALA A 47 -5.30 -0.66 -2.68
CA ALA A 47 -4.25 -0.36 -3.65
C ALA A 47 -3.86 -1.63 -4.44
N PHE A 48 -3.31 -1.45 -5.64
CA PHE A 48 -2.92 -2.54 -6.52
C PHE A 48 -1.46 -2.43 -6.94
N CYS A 49 -0.78 -3.58 -7.03
CA CYS A 49 0.56 -3.68 -7.60
C CYS A 49 0.79 -5.08 -8.20
N LYS A 50 1.98 -5.28 -8.79
CA LYS A 50 2.46 -6.61 -9.18
C LYS A 50 3.70 -6.99 -8.37
N ILE A 51 3.82 -8.26 -8.01
CA ILE A 51 4.91 -8.76 -7.18
C ILE A 51 6.30 -8.47 -7.77
N ASN A 52 6.48 -8.64 -9.09
CA ASN A 52 7.77 -8.41 -9.73
C ASN A 52 8.18 -6.94 -9.67
N ASP A 53 7.25 -6.00 -9.92
CA ASP A 53 7.52 -4.56 -9.83
C ASP A 53 7.95 -4.16 -8.41
N ILE A 54 7.33 -4.76 -7.39
CA ILE A 54 7.69 -4.54 -5.98
C ILE A 54 9.08 -5.11 -5.66
N LEU A 55 9.37 -6.35 -6.10
CA LEU A 55 10.66 -6.98 -5.84
C LEU A 55 11.80 -6.24 -6.54
N ASP A 56 11.60 -5.79 -7.77
CA ASP A 56 12.57 -5.02 -8.53
C ASP A 56 12.81 -3.65 -7.88
N PHE A 57 11.74 -2.96 -7.48
CA PHE A 57 11.84 -1.72 -6.73
C PHE A 57 12.65 -1.89 -5.45
N VAL A 58 12.32 -2.89 -4.62
CA VAL A 58 13.01 -3.17 -3.35
C VAL A 58 14.48 -3.48 -3.59
N LYS A 59 14.83 -4.33 -4.57
CA LYS A 59 16.24 -4.65 -4.88
C LYS A 59 17.02 -3.44 -5.37
N SER A 60 16.40 -2.60 -6.20
CA SER A 60 17.06 -1.42 -6.80
C SER A 60 17.25 -0.26 -5.82
N THR A 61 16.49 -0.22 -4.73
CA THR A 61 16.50 0.86 -3.73
C THR A 61 17.02 0.41 -2.36
N ASN A 62 17.55 -0.81 -2.28
CA ASN A 62 18.20 -1.31 -1.08
C ASN A 62 19.67 -0.85 -1.06
N ASP A 63 19.93 0.29 -0.43
CA ASP A 63 21.27 0.89 -0.25
C ASP A 63 22.07 0.28 0.94
N LEU A 64 21.71 -0.94 1.36
CA LEU A 64 22.38 -1.74 2.39
C LEU A 64 22.99 -3.02 1.80
#